data_AF-A0A7V0MM08-F1
#
_entry.id   AF-A0A7V0MM08-F1
#
_cell.length_a   1.000
_cell.length_b   1.000
_cell.length_c   1.000
_cell.angle_alpha   90.00
_cell.angle_beta   90.00
_cell.angle_gamma   90.00
#
_symmetry.space_group_name_H-M   'P 1'
#
loop_
_entity.id
_entity.type
_entity.pdbx_description
1 polymer ?
#
loop_
_entity_poly.entity_id
_entity_poly.type
_entity_poly.pdbx_seq_one_letter_code
_entity_poly.pdbx_strand_id
1 'polypeptide(L)'
;MTTDQLLDEFLGATELTESLGIADGADQSEDERKREHATELGVSLEDIEFLKNHRDEVEQLKAALAAHKERPTFPTRPVANPERRQERLGEQLTDAPEKEYEKRERSVRTTNGAIDPTTWLRNQYTNEADQMLCQICKEEMPFRKRDGAHYFEKKEVLSKKYLPKEHEAQYLALCPLCAAKYDEFVKTEDEVMAELREEIISAEDCEIPISLGDEQTNIRFVETHLHDLKVIMDGAE
;
A
#
# COMPACT_ATOMS: atom_id res chain seq x y z
N MET A 1 62.83 -12.52 -38.50
CA MET A 1 61.58 -13.29 -38.47
C MET A 1 60.50 -12.33 -38.01
N THR A 2 59.54 -12.05 -38.87
CA THR A 2 58.39 -11.18 -38.60
C THR A 2 57.33 -11.94 -37.80
N THR A 3 56.52 -11.23 -37.02
CA THR A 3 55.43 -11.78 -36.20
C THR A 3 54.43 -12.65 -36.97
N ASP A 4 54.36 -12.49 -38.29
CA ASP A 4 53.54 -13.32 -39.18
C ASP A 4 54.04 -14.76 -39.34
N GLN A 5 55.32 -15.06 -39.02
CA GLN A 5 55.85 -16.43 -39.08
C GLN A 5 55.60 -17.25 -37.81
N LEU A 6 55.06 -16.63 -36.74
CA LEU A 6 54.71 -17.31 -35.49
C LEU A 6 53.23 -17.75 -35.43
N LEU A 7 52.44 -17.39 -36.45
CA LEU A 7 51.01 -17.70 -36.51
C LEU A 7 50.68 -19.00 -37.26
N ASP A 8 51.60 -19.52 -38.09
CA ASP A 8 51.39 -20.77 -38.86
C ASP A 8 51.74 -22.06 -38.09
N GLU A 9 52.37 -21.97 -36.91
CA GLU A 9 52.70 -23.13 -36.05
C GLU A 9 51.78 -23.27 -34.83
N PHE A 10 50.84 -22.34 -34.63
CA PHE A 10 49.87 -22.46 -33.56
C PHE A 10 48.69 -23.30 -34.03
N LEU A 11 48.62 -24.55 -33.57
CA LEU A 11 47.40 -25.36 -33.61
C LEU A 11 46.23 -24.47 -33.20
N GLY A 12 45.21 -24.36 -34.06
CA GLY A 12 44.02 -23.57 -33.76
C GLY A 12 43.46 -23.99 -32.41
N ALA A 13 42.85 -23.06 -31.66
CA ALA A 13 42.34 -23.33 -30.30
C ALA A 13 41.49 -24.60 -30.21
N THR A 14 40.80 -24.97 -31.30
CA THR A 14 40.00 -26.18 -31.47
C THR A 14 40.81 -27.48 -31.58
N GLU A 15 41.98 -27.48 -32.23
CA GLU A 15 42.86 -28.66 -32.34
C GLU A 15 43.64 -28.91 -31.03
N LEU A 16 43.94 -27.84 -30.29
CA LEU A 16 44.53 -27.93 -28.95
C LEU A 16 43.57 -28.54 -27.92
N THR A 17 42.28 -28.17 -27.97
CA THR A 17 41.25 -28.76 -27.10
C THR A 17 41.03 -30.24 -27.37
N GLU A 18 41.08 -30.66 -28.64
CA GLU A 18 40.94 -32.07 -29.04
C GLU A 18 42.16 -32.92 -28.64
N SER A 19 43.39 -32.36 -28.80
CA SER A 19 44.64 -33.03 -28.43
C SER A 19 44.86 -33.14 -26.91
N LEU A 20 44.29 -32.23 -26.12
CA LEU A 20 44.35 -32.23 -24.65
C LEU A 20 43.24 -33.08 -24.00
N GLY A 21 42.34 -33.68 -24.78
CA GLY A 21 41.25 -34.52 -24.27
C GLY A 21 40.23 -33.77 -23.41
N ILE A 22 40.16 -32.44 -23.55
CA ILE A 22 39.18 -31.61 -22.85
C ILE A 22 37.90 -31.67 -23.67
N ALA A 23 37.05 -32.65 -23.34
CA ALA A 23 35.75 -32.78 -23.97
C ALA A 23 34.90 -31.54 -23.72
N ASP A 24 34.30 -30.99 -24.78
CA ASP A 24 33.22 -29.97 -24.77
C ASP A 24 31.94 -30.40 -23.99
N GLY A 25 32.01 -31.47 -23.19
CA GLY A 25 30.91 -32.04 -22.40
C GLY A 25 30.85 -31.58 -20.94
N ALA A 26 31.79 -30.76 -20.46
CA ALA A 26 31.75 -30.26 -19.08
C ALA A 26 30.53 -29.34 -18.83
N ASP A 27 30.16 -28.54 -19.81
CA ASP A 27 29.05 -27.59 -19.72
C ASP A 27 27.67 -28.30 -19.72
N GLN A 28 27.55 -29.39 -20.50
CA GLN A 28 26.35 -30.24 -20.50
C GLN A 28 26.18 -30.97 -19.16
N SER A 29 27.27 -31.44 -18.55
CA SER A 29 27.23 -32.12 -17.25
C SER A 29 26.85 -31.19 -16.10
N GLU A 30 27.29 -29.94 -16.11
CA GLU A 30 26.92 -28.97 -15.08
C GLU A 30 25.46 -28.52 -15.20
N ASP A 31 24.99 -28.27 -16.42
CA ASP A 31 23.61 -27.86 -16.64
C ASP A 31 22.60 -28.98 -16.38
N GLU A 32 22.96 -30.23 -16.68
CA GLU A 32 22.15 -31.39 -16.33
C GLU A 32 22.06 -31.56 -14.80
N ARG A 33 23.18 -31.37 -14.08
CA ARG A 33 23.18 -31.37 -12.61
C ARG A 33 22.36 -30.22 -12.02
N LYS A 34 22.43 -29.02 -12.60
CA LYS A 34 21.59 -27.88 -12.17
C LYS A 34 20.10 -28.20 -12.37
N ARG A 35 19.73 -28.84 -13.49
CA ARG A 35 18.33 -29.26 -13.76
C ARG A 35 17.86 -30.35 -12.82
N GLU A 36 18.70 -31.34 -12.52
CA GLU A 36 18.38 -32.38 -11.54
C GLU A 36 18.13 -31.77 -10.15
N HIS A 37 19.02 -30.90 -9.68
CA HIS A 37 18.85 -30.21 -8.40
C HIS A 37 17.63 -29.29 -8.36
N ALA A 38 17.32 -28.59 -9.44
CA ALA A 38 16.11 -27.76 -9.55
C ALA A 38 14.84 -28.63 -9.45
N THR A 39 14.83 -29.74 -10.19
CA THR A 39 13.72 -30.72 -10.19
C THR A 39 13.54 -31.37 -8.82
N GLU A 40 14.64 -31.73 -8.15
CA GLU A 40 14.63 -32.29 -6.80
C GLU A 40 14.04 -31.32 -5.76
N LEU A 41 14.30 -30.02 -5.93
CA LEU A 41 13.76 -28.94 -5.09
C LEU A 41 12.35 -28.49 -5.52
N GLY A 42 11.80 -29.04 -6.60
CA GLY A 42 10.46 -28.71 -7.11
C GLY A 42 10.34 -27.31 -7.73
N VAL A 43 11.44 -26.73 -8.19
CA VAL A 43 11.52 -25.39 -8.82
C VAL A 43 12.16 -25.48 -10.19
N SER A 44 11.74 -24.65 -11.15
CA SER A 44 12.39 -24.62 -12.46
C SER A 44 13.71 -23.84 -12.42
N LEU A 45 14.59 -24.06 -13.40
CA LEU A 45 15.81 -23.24 -13.54
C LEU A 45 15.49 -21.76 -13.78
N GLU A 46 14.40 -21.51 -14.51
CA GLU A 46 13.89 -20.16 -14.77
C GLU A 46 13.45 -19.49 -13.46
N ASP A 47 12.79 -20.23 -12.57
CA ASP A 47 12.42 -19.72 -11.24
C ASP A 47 13.67 -19.43 -10.39
N ILE A 48 14.69 -20.31 -10.41
CA ILE A 48 15.93 -20.09 -9.65
C ILE A 48 16.65 -18.83 -10.13
N GLU A 49 16.68 -18.60 -11.44
CA GLU A 49 17.30 -17.41 -12.03
C GLU A 49 16.47 -16.15 -11.74
N PHE A 50 15.14 -16.25 -11.81
CA PHE A 50 14.22 -15.20 -11.39
C PHE A 50 14.44 -14.81 -9.93
N LEU A 51 14.49 -15.77 -9.01
CA LEU A 51 14.74 -15.57 -7.58
C LEU A 51 16.12 -14.95 -7.29
N LYS A 52 17.14 -15.27 -8.09
CA LYS A 52 18.46 -14.65 -7.97
C LYS A 52 18.45 -13.17 -8.36
N ASN A 53 17.69 -12.83 -9.40
CA ASN A 53 17.58 -11.47 -9.92
C ASN A 53 16.65 -10.58 -9.07
N HIS A 54 15.73 -11.19 -8.31
CA HIS A 54 14.70 -10.52 -7.52
C HIS A 54 14.89 -10.75 -6.02
N ARG A 55 16.15 -10.75 -5.56
CA ARG A 55 16.47 -11.13 -4.16
C ARG A 55 15.78 -10.24 -3.14
N ASP A 56 15.71 -8.95 -3.38
CA ASP A 56 15.08 -8.01 -2.46
C ASP A 56 13.55 -8.21 -2.40
N GLU A 57 12.89 -8.43 -3.54
CA GLU A 57 11.46 -8.75 -3.55
C GLU A 57 11.16 -10.12 -2.91
N VAL A 58 12.06 -11.09 -3.05
CA VAL A 58 11.93 -12.40 -2.41
C VAL A 58 12.08 -12.31 -0.89
N GLU A 59 13.01 -11.49 -0.39
CA GLU A 59 13.13 -11.25 1.06
C GLU A 59 11.91 -10.47 1.59
N GLN A 60 11.38 -9.50 0.83
CA GLN A 60 10.12 -8.83 1.16
C GLN A 60 8.94 -9.81 1.18
N LEU A 61 8.86 -10.72 0.21
CA LEU A 61 7.83 -11.76 0.14
C LEU A 61 7.94 -12.73 1.32
N LYS A 62 9.15 -13.17 1.68
CA LYS A 62 9.38 -14.01 2.86
C LYS A 62 8.96 -13.29 4.14
N ALA A 63 9.33 -12.01 4.28
CA ALA A 63 8.93 -11.20 5.40
C ALA A 63 7.40 -11.01 5.45
N ALA A 64 6.76 -10.78 4.31
CA ALA A 64 5.31 -10.65 4.19
C ALA A 64 4.59 -11.97 4.53
N LEU A 65 5.10 -13.12 4.07
CA LEU A 65 4.57 -14.44 4.38
C LEU A 65 4.80 -14.82 5.85
N ALA A 66 5.95 -14.45 6.44
CA ALA A 66 6.23 -14.65 7.86
C ALA A 66 5.40 -13.72 8.75
N ALA A 67 5.12 -12.50 8.28
CA ALA A 67 4.24 -11.53 8.92
C ALA A 67 2.75 -11.87 8.70
N HIS A 68 2.44 -12.70 7.70
CA HIS A 68 1.15 -13.31 7.48
C HIS A 68 0.87 -14.27 8.64
N LYS A 69 0.49 -13.69 9.79
CA LYS A 69 -0.04 -14.45 10.93
C LYS A 69 -1.05 -15.44 10.38
N GLU A 70 -0.95 -16.70 10.80
CA GLU A 70 -1.97 -17.69 10.52
C GLU A 70 -3.33 -17.03 10.72
N ARG A 71 -4.23 -17.18 9.74
CA ARG A 71 -5.55 -16.56 9.81
C ARG A 71 -6.12 -16.88 11.19
N PRO A 72 -6.45 -15.86 12.01
CA PRO A 72 -6.91 -16.13 13.35
C PRO A 72 -8.12 -17.05 13.25
N THR A 73 -8.15 -18.06 14.12
CA THR A 73 -9.28 -18.98 14.15
C THR A 73 -10.54 -18.19 14.45
N PHE A 74 -11.55 -18.33 13.59
CA PHE A 74 -12.81 -17.65 13.80
C PHE A 74 -13.44 -18.17 15.11
N PRO A 75 -13.92 -17.30 16.01
CA PRO A 75 -14.43 -17.74 17.30
C PRO A 75 -15.66 -18.63 17.13
N THR A 76 -15.55 -19.91 17.49
CA THR A 76 -16.68 -20.85 17.50
C THR A 76 -17.32 -20.90 18.89
N ARG A 77 -18.62 -20.61 18.99
CA ARG A 77 -19.41 -20.71 20.23
C ARG A 77 -20.66 -21.56 19.99
N PRO A 78 -20.62 -22.89 20.23
CA PRO A 78 -21.76 -23.75 19.99
C PRO A 78 -22.92 -23.40 20.93
N VAL A 79 -24.15 -23.55 20.45
CA VAL A 79 -25.36 -23.34 21.25
C VAL A 79 -25.68 -24.64 21.98
N ALA A 80 -25.47 -24.69 23.30
CA ALA A 80 -25.65 -25.91 24.10
C ALA A 80 -27.12 -26.34 24.29
N ASN A 81 -28.06 -25.38 24.30
CA ASN A 81 -29.51 -25.64 24.41
C ASN A 81 -30.26 -24.62 23.53
N PRO A 82 -30.53 -24.97 22.26
CA PRO A 82 -31.18 -24.07 21.29
C PRO A 82 -32.56 -23.60 21.73
N GLU A 83 -33.38 -24.49 22.30
CA GLU A 83 -34.76 -24.23 22.67
C GLU A 83 -34.84 -23.19 23.78
N ARG A 84 -34.07 -23.39 24.86
CA ARG A 84 -33.98 -22.43 25.97
C ARG A 84 -33.42 -21.08 25.52
N ARG A 85 -32.46 -21.09 24.58
CA ARG A 85 -31.89 -19.85 24.03
C ARG A 85 -32.91 -19.09 23.20
N GLN A 86 -33.73 -19.80 22.42
CA GLN A 86 -34.79 -19.22 21.60
C GLN A 86 -35.88 -18.57 22.47
N GLU A 87 -36.36 -19.26 23.50
CA GLU A 87 -37.34 -18.73 24.46
C GLU A 87 -36.82 -17.43 25.11
N ARG A 88 -35.61 -17.47 25.66
CA ARG A 88 -34.99 -16.31 26.31
C ARG A 88 -34.74 -15.14 25.35
N LEU A 89 -34.39 -15.42 24.09
CA LEU A 89 -34.24 -14.36 23.08
C LEU A 89 -35.59 -13.74 22.70
N GLY A 90 -36.66 -14.54 22.69
CA GLY A 90 -38.03 -14.06 22.49
C GLY A 90 -38.49 -13.13 23.62
N GLU A 91 -38.24 -13.51 24.87
CA GLU A 91 -38.48 -12.66 26.04
C GLU A 91 -37.69 -11.35 25.93
N GLN A 92 -36.38 -11.42 25.66
CA GLN A 92 -35.52 -10.25 25.49
C GLN A 92 -35.97 -9.32 24.36
N LEU A 93 -36.50 -9.87 23.26
CA LEU A 93 -37.03 -9.09 22.16
C LEU A 93 -38.36 -8.42 22.53
N THR A 94 -39.19 -9.10 23.32
CA THR A 94 -40.48 -8.57 23.80
C THR A 94 -40.27 -7.42 24.78
N ASP A 95 -39.25 -7.52 25.63
CA ASP A 95 -38.87 -6.49 26.60
C ASP A 95 -37.97 -5.38 25.98
N ALA A 96 -37.51 -5.56 24.74
CA ALA A 96 -36.65 -4.58 24.09
C ALA A 96 -37.44 -3.31 23.75
N PRO A 97 -36.86 -2.11 23.95
CA PRO A 97 -37.52 -0.88 23.57
C PRO A 97 -37.76 -0.84 22.06
N GLU A 98 -38.90 -0.26 21.67
CA GLU A 98 -39.13 0.06 20.26
C GLU A 98 -38.09 1.06 19.74
N LYS A 99 -37.82 1.00 18.44
CA LYS A 99 -36.93 1.95 17.79
C LYS A 99 -37.62 3.31 17.67
N GLU A 100 -37.38 4.19 18.63
CA GLU A 100 -37.86 5.57 18.60
C GLU A 100 -36.83 6.51 17.95
N TYR A 101 -37.32 7.54 17.26
CA TYR A 101 -36.50 8.56 16.63
C TYR A 101 -36.87 9.94 17.17
N GLU A 102 -35.90 10.60 17.78
CA GLU A 102 -36.01 11.99 18.21
C GLU A 102 -35.29 12.90 17.21
N LYS A 103 -35.92 14.01 16.81
CA LYS A 103 -35.27 15.03 16.00
C LYS A 103 -34.36 15.86 16.90
N ARG A 104 -33.05 15.71 16.73
CA ARG A 104 -32.05 16.55 17.41
C ARG A 104 -31.60 17.69 16.51
N GLU A 105 -31.49 18.87 17.09
CA GLU A 105 -30.80 19.99 16.45
C GLU A 105 -29.31 19.65 16.41
N ARG A 106 -28.78 19.47 15.20
CA ARG A 106 -27.35 19.28 14.98
C ARG A 106 -26.81 20.48 14.24
N SER A 107 -25.58 20.86 14.57
CA SER A 107 -24.83 21.78 13.71
C SER A 107 -24.54 21.06 12.39
N VAL A 108 -24.95 21.66 11.28
CA VAL A 108 -24.68 21.16 9.93
C VAL A 108 -23.83 22.20 9.21
N ARG A 109 -22.81 21.74 8.47
CA ARG A 109 -22.04 22.58 7.55
C ARG A 109 -23.00 23.11 6.48
N THR A 110 -23.14 24.43 6.38
CA THR A 110 -23.97 25.10 5.36
C THR A 110 -23.16 25.56 4.16
N THR A 111 -21.84 25.54 4.28
CA THR A 111 -20.86 25.96 3.28
C THR A 111 -20.29 24.75 2.54
N ASN A 112 -19.93 24.96 1.28
CA ASN A 112 -19.15 24.02 0.46
C ASN A 112 -18.19 24.82 -0.42
N GLY A 113 -17.04 24.24 -0.76
CA GLY A 113 -16.14 24.79 -1.77
C GLY A 113 -16.79 24.85 -3.16
N ALA A 114 -16.21 25.65 -4.06
CA ALA A 114 -16.70 25.77 -5.43
C ALA A 114 -16.51 24.48 -6.25
N ILE A 115 -15.46 23.72 -5.93
CA ILE A 115 -15.11 22.46 -6.57
C ILE A 115 -15.45 21.30 -5.62
N ASP A 116 -16.03 20.22 -6.15
CA ASP A 116 -16.24 19.00 -5.36
C ASP A 116 -14.89 18.33 -5.06
N PRO A 117 -14.51 18.19 -3.78
CA PRO A 117 -13.22 17.60 -3.41
C PRO A 117 -13.05 16.16 -3.90
N THR A 118 -14.15 15.43 -4.06
CA THR A 118 -14.11 14.04 -4.52
C THR A 118 -13.60 13.94 -5.95
N THR A 119 -14.12 14.79 -6.82
CA THR A 119 -13.73 14.89 -8.23
C THR A 119 -12.30 15.39 -8.36
N TRP A 120 -11.95 16.43 -7.58
CA TRP A 120 -10.59 16.98 -7.58
C TRP A 120 -9.55 15.94 -7.15
N LEU A 121 -9.80 15.22 -6.06
CA LEU A 121 -8.90 14.17 -5.58
C LEU A 121 -8.71 13.01 -6.55
N ARG A 122 -9.76 12.61 -7.27
CA ARG A 122 -9.64 11.58 -8.32
C ARG A 122 -8.69 12.03 -9.43
N ASN A 123 -8.80 13.29 -9.86
CA ASN A 123 -7.92 13.81 -10.89
C ASN A 123 -6.45 13.86 -10.45
N GLN A 124 -6.18 14.09 -9.16
CA GLN A 124 -4.81 14.19 -8.63
C GLN A 124 -4.18 12.82 -8.32
N TYR A 125 -4.97 11.82 -7.92
CA TYR A 125 -4.47 10.57 -7.34
C TYR A 125 -4.83 9.30 -8.11
N THR A 126 -5.48 9.43 -9.28
CA THR A 126 -5.57 8.34 -10.24
C THR A 126 -4.37 8.39 -11.18
N ASN A 127 -3.58 7.32 -11.21
CA ASN A 127 -2.41 7.21 -12.08
C ASN A 127 -2.80 6.90 -13.54
N GLU A 128 -1.81 6.85 -14.44
CA GLU A 128 -2.00 6.55 -15.87
C GLU A 128 -2.61 5.16 -16.15
N ALA A 129 -2.50 4.24 -15.19
CA ALA A 129 -3.07 2.90 -15.25
C ALA A 129 -4.52 2.84 -14.72
N ASP A 130 -5.18 3.98 -14.51
CA ASP A 130 -6.52 4.08 -13.90
C ASP A 130 -6.60 3.46 -12.49
N GLN A 131 -5.50 3.50 -11.74
CA GLN A 131 -5.47 3.07 -10.34
C GLN A 131 -5.49 4.30 -9.44
N MET A 132 -6.51 4.38 -8.59
CA MET A 132 -6.58 5.41 -7.56
C MET A 132 -5.74 4.98 -6.36
N LEU A 133 -4.76 5.80 -5.97
CA LEU A 133 -3.81 5.46 -4.90
C LEU A 133 -4.15 6.17 -3.59
N CYS A 134 -3.95 5.48 -2.47
CA CYS A 134 -4.08 6.09 -1.15
C CYS A 134 -2.82 6.88 -0.79
N GLN A 135 -2.99 8.10 -0.27
CA GLN A 135 -1.85 8.96 0.09
C GLN A 135 -0.99 8.45 1.25
N ILE A 136 -1.50 7.54 2.10
CA ILE A 136 -0.76 7.04 3.28
C ILE A 136 -0.14 5.66 3.01
N CYS A 137 -0.88 4.68 2.50
CA CYS A 137 -0.30 3.36 2.22
C CYS A 137 0.35 3.26 0.83
N LYS A 138 0.09 4.22 -0.07
CA LYS A 138 0.58 4.24 -1.46
C LYS A 138 0.16 3.03 -2.30
N GLU A 139 -0.83 2.28 -1.81
CA GLU A 139 -1.46 1.17 -2.52
C GLU A 139 -2.73 1.62 -3.26
N GLU A 140 -3.15 0.83 -4.25
CA GLU A 140 -4.44 1.01 -4.92
C GLU A 140 -5.60 0.88 -3.91
N MET A 141 -6.64 1.67 -4.09
CA MET A 141 -7.84 1.60 -3.26
C MET A 141 -8.43 0.18 -3.22
N PRO A 142 -8.80 -0.33 -2.03
CA PRO A 142 -9.00 -1.76 -1.81
C PRO A 142 -10.23 -2.36 -2.50
N PHE A 143 -11.19 -1.54 -2.93
CA PHE A 143 -12.37 -2.00 -3.66
C PHE A 143 -13.03 -0.90 -4.48
N ARG A 144 -13.91 -1.33 -5.40
CA ARG A 144 -14.73 -0.46 -6.25
C ARG A 144 -16.18 -0.42 -5.76
N LYS A 145 -16.81 0.74 -5.91
CA LYS A 145 -18.25 0.95 -5.68
C LYS A 145 -19.07 0.20 -6.75
N ARG A 146 -20.39 0.16 -6.56
CA ARG A 146 -21.33 -0.46 -7.52
C ARG A 146 -21.29 0.19 -8.91
N ASP A 147 -20.88 1.46 -8.99
CA ASP A 147 -20.71 2.22 -10.23
C ASP A 147 -19.36 1.95 -10.92
N GLY A 148 -18.53 1.06 -10.37
CA GLY A 148 -17.21 0.71 -10.90
C GLY A 148 -16.08 1.66 -10.48
N ALA A 149 -16.39 2.78 -9.82
CA ALA A 149 -15.37 3.74 -9.40
C ALA A 149 -14.69 3.31 -8.08
N HIS A 150 -13.42 3.65 -7.88
CA HIS A 150 -12.71 3.35 -6.63
C HIS A 150 -13.41 4.00 -5.43
N TYR A 151 -13.51 3.22 -4.35
CA TYR A 151 -13.95 3.71 -3.05
C TYR A 151 -12.78 4.29 -2.27
N PHE A 152 -12.93 5.50 -1.79
CA PHE A 152 -12.00 6.16 -0.88
C PHE A 152 -12.78 7.06 0.08
N GLU A 153 -12.16 7.37 1.21
CA GLU A 153 -12.65 8.37 2.15
C GLU A 153 -11.89 9.67 1.97
N LYS A 154 -12.64 10.77 1.86
CA LYS A 154 -12.05 12.11 1.90
C LYS A 154 -11.95 12.59 3.35
N LYS A 155 -10.75 12.99 3.77
CA LYS A 155 -10.51 13.55 5.11
C LYS A 155 -9.89 14.92 4.98
N GLU A 156 -10.35 15.88 5.78
CA GLU A 156 -9.65 17.17 5.90
C GLU A 156 -8.28 16.93 6.53
N VAL A 157 -7.22 17.42 5.88
CA VAL A 157 -5.84 17.39 6.36
C VAL A 157 -5.79 18.08 7.71
N LEU A 158 -6.26 19.33 7.77
CA LEU A 158 -6.23 20.15 8.98
C LEU A 158 -7.65 20.34 9.54
N SER A 159 -7.74 20.42 10.86
CA SER A 159 -9.00 20.74 11.52
C SER A 159 -9.42 22.19 11.26
N LYS A 160 -10.71 22.50 11.50
CA LYS A 160 -11.25 23.88 11.37
C LYS A 160 -10.45 24.93 12.16
N LYS A 161 -9.79 24.53 13.25
CA LYS A 161 -8.96 25.43 14.07
C LYS A 161 -7.75 25.94 13.29
N TYR A 162 -7.15 25.10 12.44
CA TYR A 162 -5.92 25.39 11.71
C TYR A 162 -6.17 25.81 10.26
N LEU A 163 -7.29 25.38 9.66
CA LEU A 163 -7.71 25.80 8.33
C LEU A 163 -9.25 25.94 8.29
N PRO A 164 -9.80 27.14 8.59
CA PRO A 164 -11.25 27.34 8.74
C PRO A 164 -12.00 27.54 7.42
N LYS A 165 -11.29 27.81 6.31
CA LYS A 165 -11.88 28.11 5.00
C LYS A 165 -12.12 26.84 4.19
N GLU A 166 -13.16 26.85 3.38
CA GLU A 166 -13.48 25.77 2.44
C GLU A 166 -12.51 25.77 1.25
N HIS A 167 -11.79 24.67 1.03
CA HIS A 167 -11.01 24.47 -0.19
C HIS A 167 -10.80 22.99 -0.50
N GLU A 168 -10.84 22.61 -1.78
CA GLU A 168 -10.65 21.22 -2.22
C GLU A 168 -9.26 20.67 -1.89
N ALA A 169 -8.22 21.50 -1.92
CA ALA A 169 -6.85 21.13 -1.54
C ALA A 169 -6.66 20.85 -0.04
N GLN A 170 -7.68 21.10 0.82
CA GLN A 170 -7.63 20.68 2.23
C GLN A 170 -7.93 19.18 2.40
N TYR A 171 -8.31 18.45 1.35
CA TYR A 171 -8.76 17.07 1.49
C TYR A 171 -7.68 16.05 1.10
N LEU A 172 -7.66 14.92 1.80
CA LEU A 172 -6.87 13.73 1.49
C LEU A 172 -7.74 12.65 0.86
N ALA A 173 -7.19 11.89 -0.07
CA ALA A 173 -7.73 10.64 -0.59
C ALA A 173 -7.14 9.43 0.15
N LEU A 174 -7.90 8.85 1.09
CA LEU A 174 -7.45 7.75 1.92
C LEU A 174 -8.27 6.48 1.69
N CYS A 175 -7.62 5.31 1.77
CA CYS A 175 -8.35 4.05 1.88
C CYS A 175 -9.09 3.98 3.23
N PRO A 176 -10.14 3.15 3.37
CA PRO A 176 -10.95 3.09 4.59
C PRO A 176 -10.13 2.83 5.86
N LEU A 177 -9.08 2.00 5.75
CA LEU A 177 -8.21 1.69 6.89
C LEU A 177 -7.36 2.90 7.31
N CYS A 178 -6.67 3.53 6.36
CA CYS A 178 -5.84 4.71 6.64
C CYS A 178 -6.69 5.89 7.10
N ALA A 179 -7.89 6.03 6.55
CA ALA A 179 -8.86 7.05 6.95
C ALA A 179 -9.28 6.92 8.41
N ALA A 180 -9.58 5.70 8.86
CA ALA A 180 -9.90 5.42 10.25
C ALA A 180 -8.70 5.66 11.18
N LYS A 181 -7.50 5.18 10.79
CA LYS A 181 -6.25 5.43 11.54
C LYS A 181 -5.97 6.93 11.66
N TYR A 182 -6.15 7.69 10.59
CA TYR A 182 -5.94 9.14 10.57
C TYR A 182 -6.89 9.87 11.53
N ASP A 183 -8.18 9.52 11.50
CA ASP A 183 -9.15 10.12 12.42
C ASP A 183 -8.80 9.83 13.89
N GLU A 184 -8.39 8.60 14.19
CA GLU A 184 -8.03 8.18 15.56
C GLU A 184 -6.74 8.84 16.06
N PHE A 185 -5.65 8.74 15.30
CA PHE A 185 -4.31 9.10 15.78
C PHE A 185 -3.85 10.52 15.45
N VAL A 186 -4.42 11.13 14.41
CA VAL A 186 -4.01 12.47 13.96
C VAL A 186 -5.09 13.48 14.27
N LYS A 187 -6.35 13.21 13.88
CA LYS A 187 -7.43 14.21 13.95
C LYS A 187 -7.98 14.46 15.36
N THR A 188 -7.89 13.47 16.22
CA THR A 188 -8.42 13.57 17.59
C THR A 188 -7.48 14.37 18.50
N GLU A 189 -6.18 14.39 18.20
CA GLU A 189 -5.16 15.03 19.03
C GLU A 189 -4.74 16.40 18.47
N ASP A 190 -5.02 17.47 19.22
CA ASP A 190 -4.79 18.84 18.77
C ASP A 190 -3.29 19.21 18.66
N GLU A 191 -2.45 18.61 19.50
CA GLU A 191 -0.98 18.76 19.46
C GLU A 191 -0.40 18.16 18.18
N VAL A 192 -0.79 16.92 17.84
CA VAL A 192 -0.39 16.24 16.61
C VAL A 192 -0.86 17.02 15.36
N MET A 193 -2.05 17.61 15.42
CA MET A 193 -2.55 18.47 14.34
C MET A 193 -1.74 19.76 14.17
N ALA A 194 -1.26 20.36 15.27
CA ALA A 194 -0.37 21.52 15.21
C ALA A 194 0.97 21.14 14.59
N GLU A 195 1.56 20.01 15.02
CA GLU A 195 2.80 19.49 14.46
C GLU A 195 2.66 19.21 12.96
N LEU A 196 1.59 18.53 12.54
CA LEU A 196 1.31 18.27 11.13
C LEU A 196 1.22 19.56 10.30
N ARG A 197 0.61 20.62 10.85
CA ARG A 197 0.56 21.93 10.17
C ARG A 197 1.97 22.47 9.92
N GLU A 198 2.83 22.46 10.92
CA GLU A 198 4.20 22.98 10.81
C GLU A 198 5.06 22.13 9.86
N GLU A 199 4.90 20.81 9.89
CA GLU A 199 5.53 19.89 8.94
C GLU A 199 5.09 20.20 7.49
N ILE A 200 3.81 20.44 7.24
CA ILE A 200 3.32 20.82 5.90
C ILE A 200 3.93 22.15 5.45
N ILE A 201 3.99 23.16 6.31
CA ILE A 201 4.55 24.47 5.96
C ILE A 201 6.04 24.34 5.61
N SER A 202 6.79 23.63 6.44
CA SER A 202 8.24 23.49 6.31
C SER A 202 8.69 22.46 5.27
N ALA A 203 7.81 21.56 4.82
CA ALA A 203 8.19 20.48 3.93
C ALA A 203 8.76 20.96 2.59
N GLU A 204 9.99 20.56 2.28
CA GLU A 204 10.58 20.74 0.94
C GLU A 204 10.16 19.60 0.00
N ASP A 205 9.96 18.41 0.56
CA ASP A 205 9.54 17.22 -0.15
C ASP A 205 8.02 17.00 -0.12
N CYS A 206 7.52 16.17 -1.04
CA CYS A 206 6.12 15.80 -1.12
C CYS A 206 5.71 14.70 -0.12
N GLU A 207 6.49 14.46 0.94
CA GLU A 207 6.21 13.45 1.96
C GLU A 207 6.20 14.07 3.35
N ILE A 208 5.05 14.00 4.01
CA ILE A 208 4.86 14.57 5.35
C ILE A 208 4.83 13.44 6.37
N PRO A 209 5.78 13.35 7.32
CA PRO A 209 5.82 12.28 8.29
C PRO A 209 4.60 12.32 9.23
N ILE A 210 4.04 11.15 9.54
CA ILE A 210 2.95 10.98 10.51
C ILE A 210 3.09 9.69 11.31
N SER A 211 2.54 9.69 12.52
CA SER A 211 2.47 8.50 13.38
C SER A 211 1.04 7.98 13.46
N LEU A 212 0.82 6.71 13.10
CA LEU A 212 -0.47 6.03 13.18
C LEU A 212 -0.43 4.92 14.23
N GLY A 213 -0.40 5.32 15.51
CA GLY A 213 -0.14 4.41 16.63
C GLY A 213 1.32 3.99 16.65
N ASP A 214 1.59 2.69 16.58
CA ASP A 214 2.96 2.13 16.54
C ASP A 214 3.62 2.21 15.15
N GLU A 215 2.89 2.65 14.13
CA GLU A 215 3.34 2.72 12.75
C GLU A 215 3.81 4.13 12.38
N GLN A 216 5.11 4.28 12.12
CA GLN A 216 5.67 5.50 11.52
C GLN A 216 5.54 5.43 10.00
N THR A 217 4.83 6.39 9.41
CA THR A 217 4.60 6.46 7.96
C THR A 217 4.60 7.92 7.50
N ASN A 218 4.21 8.17 6.26
CA ASN A 218 4.09 9.52 5.72
C ASN A 218 2.84 9.69 4.86
N ILE A 219 2.40 10.93 4.69
CA ILE A 219 1.40 11.31 3.70
C ILE A 219 2.15 11.76 2.44
N ARG A 220 1.95 11.05 1.34
CA ARG A 220 2.49 11.43 0.03
C ARG A 220 1.52 12.38 -0.68
N PHE A 221 2.05 13.52 -1.08
CA PHE A 221 1.38 14.49 -1.93
C PHE A 221 1.90 14.41 -3.37
N VAL A 222 1.09 14.89 -4.31
CA VAL A 222 1.61 15.36 -5.60
C VAL A 222 2.01 16.82 -5.45
N GLU A 223 3.00 17.28 -6.22
CA GLU A 223 3.58 18.62 -6.08
C GLU A 223 2.52 19.73 -6.14
N THR A 224 1.57 19.62 -7.08
CA THR A 224 0.46 20.56 -7.26
C THR A 224 -0.41 20.65 -6.01
N HIS A 225 -0.78 19.52 -5.42
CA HIS A 225 -1.60 19.49 -4.20
C HIS A 225 -0.86 20.08 -3.00
N LEU A 226 0.41 19.72 -2.78
CA LEU A 226 1.17 20.29 -1.66
C LEU A 226 1.34 21.80 -1.81
N HIS A 227 1.64 22.26 -3.02
CA HIS A 227 1.74 23.70 -3.31
C HIS A 227 0.43 24.43 -3.01
N ASP A 228 -0.69 23.93 -3.56
CA ASP A 228 -2.01 24.54 -3.34
C ASP A 228 -2.38 24.55 -1.85
N LEU A 229 -2.09 23.47 -1.12
CA LEU A 229 -2.33 23.36 0.32
C LEU A 229 -1.54 24.42 1.10
N LYS A 230 -0.25 24.62 0.80
CA LYS A 230 0.55 25.68 1.44
C LYS A 230 -0.01 27.07 1.15
N VAL A 231 -0.37 27.35 -0.10
CA VAL A 231 -0.92 28.65 -0.51
C VAL A 231 -2.20 28.98 0.24
N ILE A 232 -3.11 28.01 0.40
CA ILE A 232 -4.37 28.25 1.13
C ILE A 232 -4.16 28.36 2.63
N MET A 233 -3.10 27.76 3.18
CA MET A 233 -2.74 27.91 4.59
C MET A 233 -2.20 29.31 4.88
N ASP A 234 -1.32 29.84 4.03
CA ASP A 234 -0.81 31.21 4.15
C ASP A 234 -1.92 32.26 3.95
N GLY A 235 -2.85 32.00 3.02
CA GLY A 235 -4.00 32.88 2.76
C GLY A 235 -5.14 32.76 3.79
N ALA A 236 -5.04 31.86 4.77
CA ALA A 236 -6.05 31.64 5.81
C ALA A 236 -5.75 32.33 7.16
N GLU A 237 -4.59 32.96 7.30
CA GLU A 237 -4.30 33.92 8.39
C GLU A 237 -5.15 35.20 8.29
#